data_AF-A0A4Q0M9Q0-F1
#
_entry.id   AF-A0A4Q0M9Q0-F1
#
_cell.length_a   1.000
_cell.length_b   1.000
_cell.length_c   1.000
_cell.angle_alpha   90.00
_cell.angle_beta   90.00
_cell.angle_gamma   90.00
#
_symmetry.space_group_name_H-M   'P 1'
#
loop_
_entity.id
_entity.type
_entity.pdbx_description
1 polymer ?
#
loop_
_entity_poly.entity_id
_entity_poly.type
_entity_poly.pdbx_seq_one_letter_code
_entity_poly.pdbx_strand_id
1 'polypeptide(L)' 'LGDRAEDAFRQALLGSGGSLSVFWANGLVTTLVVLSAILLFWGPISDALAWARGRGKDREPARTVEVIE' A
#
# COMPACT_ATOMS: atom_id res chain seq x y z
N LEU A 1 5.43 -11.82 21.11
CA LEU A 1 4.89 -10.61 20.45
C LEU A 1 3.84 -10.99 19.42
N GLY A 2 4.17 -11.86 18.46
CA GLY A 2 3.22 -12.41 17.49
C GLY A 2 2.09 -13.22 18.13
N ASP A 3 2.40 -14.20 18.99
CA ASP A 3 1.38 -15.08 19.59
C ASP A 3 0.30 -14.31 20.38
N ARG A 4 0.69 -13.26 21.09
CA ARG A 4 -0.24 -12.37 21.80
C ARG A 4 -1.11 -11.55 20.84
N ALA A 5 -0.58 -11.16 19.70
CA ALA A 5 -1.33 -10.46 18.66
C ALA A 5 -2.29 -11.42 17.94
N GLU A 6 -1.88 -12.66 17.70
CA GLU A 6 -2.70 -13.72 17.13
C GLU A 6 -3.87 -14.09 18.05
N ASP A 7 -3.62 -14.26 19.35
CA ASP A 7 -4.67 -14.53 20.33
C ASP A 7 -5.67 -13.39 20.43
N ALA A 8 -5.20 -12.14 20.49
CA ALA A 8 -6.07 -10.96 20.50
C ALA A 8 -6.88 -10.84 19.19
N PHE A 9 -6.27 -11.16 18.05
CA PHE A 9 -6.94 -11.16 16.75
C PHE A 9 -8.00 -12.25 16.66
N ARG A 10 -7.69 -13.47 17.09
CA ARG A 10 -8.65 -14.58 17.19
C ARG A 10 -9.81 -14.23 18.11
N GLN A 11 -9.52 -13.63 19.26
CA GLN A 11 -10.54 -13.19 20.20
C GLN A 11 -11.45 -12.13 19.58
N ALA A 12 -10.89 -11.17 18.84
CA ALA A 12 -11.66 -10.16 18.12
C ALA A 12 -12.53 -10.76 17.01
N LEU A 13 -12.04 -11.76 16.27
CA LEU A 13 -12.79 -12.46 15.22
C LEU A 13 -13.90 -13.37 15.77
N LEU A 14 -13.64 -14.09 16.86
CA LEU A 14 -14.66 -14.88 17.54
C LEU A 14 -15.75 -13.97 18.13
N GLY A 15 -15.34 -12.83 18.70
CA GLY A 15 -16.25 -11.80 19.17
C GLY A 15 -17.09 -11.13 18.08
N SER A 16 -16.66 -11.18 16.81
CA SER A 16 -17.38 -10.58 15.68
C SER A 16 -18.50 -11.46 15.10
N GLY A 17 -18.61 -12.72 15.53
CA GLY A 17 -19.54 -13.68 14.95
C GLY A 17 -19.28 -13.99 13.48
N GLY A 18 -18.03 -13.82 13.01
CA GLY A 18 -17.66 -14.01 11.60
C GLY A 18 -17.97 -12.81 10.69
N SER A 19 -18.39 -11.68 11.25
CA SER A 19 -18.65 -10.46 10.48
C SER A 19 -17.36 -9.73 10.11
N LEU A 20 -17.19 -9.44 8.81
CA LEU A 20 -16.12 -8.59 8.29
C LEU A 20 -16.35 -7.09 8.59
N SER A 21 -17.51 -6.72 9.14
CA SER A 21 -17.80 -5.32 9.50
C SER A 21 -16.92 -4.79 10.63
N VAL A 22 -16.28 -5.68 11.42
CA VAL A 22 -15.40 -5.27 12.53
C VAL A 22 -14.18 -4.48 12.06
N PHE A 23 -13.72 -4.70 10.83
CA PHE A 23 -12.64 -3.90 10.22
C PHE A 23 -13.07 -2.47 9.84
N TRP A 24 -14.37 -2.20 9.88
CA TRP A 24 -15.01 -0.92 9.55
C TRP A 24 -15.87 -0.37 10.69
N ALA A 25 -15.78 -0.97 11.88
CA ALA A 25 -16.66 -0.65 13.00
C ALA A 25 -16.48 0.78 13.53
N ASN A 26 -15.29 1.35 13.34
CA ASN A 26 -14.98 2.74 13.69
C ASN A 26 -13.83 3.29 12.85
N GLY A 27 -13.72 4.62 12.78
CA GLY A 27 -12.65 5.29 12.04
C GLY A 27 -11.25 4.89 12.51
N LEU A 28 -11.07 4.58 13.80
CA LEU A 28 -9.76 4.17 14.35
C LEU A 28 -9.33 2.77 13.90
N VAL A 29 -10.22 1.77 13.90
CA VAL A 29 -9.87 0.44 13.41
C VAL A 29 -9.62 0.49 11.91
N THR A 30 -10.43 1.26 11.17
CA THR A 30 -10.21 1.44 9.74
C THR A 30 -8.83 2.03 9.44
N THR A 31 -8.37 3.06 10.17
CA THR A 31 -7.02 3.61 9.95
C THR A 31 -5.94 2.58 10.26
N LEU A 32 -6.09 1.78 11.32
CA LEU A 32 -5.15 0.70 11.62
C LEU A 32 -5.10 -0.35 10.51
N VAL A 33 -6.26 -0.79 10.01
CA VAL A 33 -6.36 -1.76 8.91
C VAL A 33 -5.70 -1.22 7.64
N VAL A 34 -5.94 0.06 7.30
CA VAL A 34 -5.31 0.72 6.15
C VAL A 34 -3.79 0.79 6.33
N LEU A 35 -3.30 1.18 7.52
CA LEU A 35 -1.87 1.21 7.81
C LEU A 35 -1.24 -0.19 7.70
N SER A 36 -1.90 -1.22 8.23
CA SER A 36 -1.46 -2.61 8.09
C SER A 36 -1.41 -3.05 6.64
N ALA A 37 -2.41 -2.69 5.82
CA ALA A 37 -2.42 -2.98 4.39
C ALA A 37 -1.28 -2.25 3.66
N ILE A 38 -1.02 -0.98 3.97
CA ILE A 38 0.10 -0.22 3.40
C ILE A 38 1.43 -0.91 3.73
N LEU A 39 1.62 -1.36 4.97
CA LEU A 39 2.82 -2.09 5.38
C LEU A 39 2.94 -3.44 4.68
N LEU A 40 1.83 -4.18 4.58
CA LEU A 40 1.76 -5.47 3.89
C LEU A 40 2.14 -5.35 2.41
N PHE A 41 1.70 -4.27 1.76
CA PHE A 41 1.94 -4.01 0.35
C PHE A 41 3.09 -3.03 0.09
N TRP A 42 3.94 -2.74 1.08
CA TRP A 42 5.01 -1.74 0.93
C TRP A 42 5.91 -2.02 -0.28
N GLY A 43 6.34 -3.26 -0.46
CA GLY A 43 7.12 -3.70 -1.63
C GLY A 43 6.40 -3.41 -2.96
N PRO A 44 5.24 -4.03 -3.21
CA PRO A 44 4.44 -3.77 -4.43
C PRO A 44 4.11 -2.28 -4.67
N ILE A 45 3.80 -1.53 -3.61
CA ILE A 45 3.55 -0.09 -3.67
C ILE A 45 4.81 0.65 -4.13
N SER A 46 5.98 0.30 -3.59
CA SER A 46 7.25 0.93 -3.95
C SER A 46 7.64 0.68 -5.41
N ASP A 47 7.43 -0.54 -5.90
CA ASP A 47 7.68 -0.92 -7.30
C ASP A 47 6.73 -0.18 -8.24
N ALA A 48 5.43 -0.15 -7.91
CA ALA A 48 4.43 0.58 -8.68
C ALA A 48 4.75 2.09 -8.75
N LEU A 49 5.21 2.67 -7.65
CA LEU A 49 5.56 4.09 -7.57
C LEU A 49 6.86 4.42 -8.32
N ALA A 50 7.82 3.49 -8.36
CA ALA A 50 9.05 3.61 -9.15
C ALA A 50 8.74 3.54 -10.65
N TRP A 51 7.92 2.56 -11.04
CA TRP A 51 7.45 2.42 -12.42
C TRP A 51 6.65 3.64 -12.90
N ALA A 52 5.75 4.17 -12.06
CA ALA A 52 4.98 5.37 -12.39
C ALA A 52 5.86 6.61 -12.59
N ARG A 53 6.95 6.75 -11.82
CA ARG A 53 7.94 7.83 -11.98
C ARG A 53 8.84 7.65 -13.20
N GLY A 54 9.19 6.42 -13.56
CA GLY A 54 10.04 6.11 -14.72
C GLY A 54 9.44 6.58 -16.05
N ARG A 55 8.12 6.56 -16.19
CA ARG A 55 7.42 7.03 -17.40
C ARG A 55 7.56 8.54 -17.70
N GLY A 56 8.04 9.34 -16.74
CA GLY A 56 8.19 10.79 -16.91
C GLY A 56 9.52 11.23 -17.53
N LYS A 57 10.49 10.32 -17.71
CA LYS A 57 11.89 10.65 -18.03
C LYS A 57 12.30 10.32 -19.48
N ASP A 58 11.35 10.15 -20.38
CA ASP A 58 11.62 9.82 -21.79
C ASP A 58 11.32 10.99 -22.76
N ARG A 59 11.25 12.23 -22.24
CA ARG A 59 11.12 13.44 -23.07
C ARG A 59 12.51 14.05 -23.30
N GLU A 60 13.42 13.28 -23.87
CA GLU A 60 14.64 13.85 -24.46
C GLU A 60 14.32 14.20 -25.93
N PRO A 61 14.20 15.48 -26.31
CA PRO A 61 14.01 15.85 -27.69
C PRO A 61 15.31 15.54 -28.44
N ALA A 62 15.36 14.35 -29.04
CA ALA A 62 16.20 14.11 -30.19
C ALA A 62 15.90 15.21 -31.22
N ARG A 63 16.96 15.84 -31.76
CA ARG A 63 16.96 16.68 -32.98
C ARG A 63 16.70 18.18 -32.77
N THR A 64 17.72 18.94 -32.32
CA THR A 64 17.79 20.37 -32.73
C THR A 64 19.17 21.04 -32.75
N VAL A 65 20.26 20.35 -32.43
CA VAL A 65 21.64 20.85 -32.60
C VAL A 65 22.43 19.62 -33.06
N GLU A 66 23.12 19.56 -34.19
CA GLU A 66 23.63 20.61 -35.06
C GLU A 66 24.03 19.86 -36.35
N VAL A 67 23.07 19.74 -37.27
CA VAL A 67 23.27 19.33 -38.69
C VAL A 67 23.46 20.62 -39.52
N ILE A 68 23.94 21.67 -38.87
CA ILE A 68 24.26 22.98 -39.45
C ILE A 68 25.76 23.10 -39.17
N GLU A 69 26.59 22.63 -40.10
CA GLU A 69 27.19 23.49 -41.13
C GLU A 69 28.21 24.46 -40.53
#